data_AF-A0A9C8RFE0-F1
#
_entry.id   AF-A0A9C8RFE0-F1
#
_cell.length_a   1.000
_cell.length_b   1.000
_cell.length_c   1.000
_cell.angle_alpha   90.00
_cell.angle_beta   90.00
_cell.angle_gamma   90.00
#
_symmetry.space_group_name_H-M   'P 1'
#
loop_
_entity.id
_entity.type
_entity.pdbx_description
1 polymer ?
#
loop_
_entity_poly.entity_id
_entity_poly.type
_entity_poly.pdbx_seq_one_letter_code
_entity_poly.pdbx_strand_id
1 'polypeptide(L)'
;MMKTEQNRDGSVAPANTRVAETPVSVFGWLQLFNSRNLGLTVLLAAVMASALAIVNTSFKSRTVFHELQKLRAESNELDVQQGQLLIEQSTFGLEGRIEQKAMDELDMTLPDWSRIIMVRHE
;
A
#
# COMPACT_ATOMS: atom_id res chain seq x y z
N MET A 1 25.33 83.84 -56.15
CA MET A 1 25.39 82.37 -56.18
C MET A 1 25.21 81.87 -54.76
N MET A 2 23.98 81.59 -54.35
CA MET A 2 23.27 80.29 -54.41
C MET A 2 23.71 79.31 -53.31
N LYS A 3 22.71 78.95 -52.51
CA LYS A 3 22.73 78.22 -51.25
C LYS A 3 22.33 76.77 -51.54
N THR A 4 23.13 75.78 -51.14
CA THR A 4 22.81 74.33 -50.98
C THR A 4 24.10 73.68 -50.44
N GLU A 5 24.14 72.70 -49.55
CA GLU A 5 23.10 71.88 -48.95
C GLU A 5 23.66 71.34 -47.64
N GLN A 6 22.88 71.52 -46.59
CA GLN A 6 23.00 70.87 -45.31
C GLN A 6 22.23 69.55 -45.40
N ASN A 7 22.92 68.42 -45.40
CA ASN A 7 22.30 67.10 -45.17
C ASN A 7 23.37 66.18 -44.57
N ARG A 8 23.48 66.10 -43.24
CA ARG A 8 22.77 65.12 -42.40
C ARG A 8 22.86 63.71 -42.96
N ASP A 9 23.81 62.95 -42.45
CA ASP A 9 23.60 61.63 -41.84
C ASP A 9 24.96 61.23 -41.28
N GLY A 10 25.13 60.89 -40.00
CA GLY A 10 24.33 59.93 -39.29
C GLY A 10 25.16 58.66 -39.14
N SER A 11 25.66 58.44 -37.93
CA SER A 11 25.83 57.15 -37.26
C SER A 11 26.30 55.95 -38.10
N VAL A 12 27.45 55.34 -37.75
CA VAL A 12 27.47 54.04 -37.02
C VAL A 12 28.90 53.49 -36.83
N ALA A 13 29.25 53.22 -35.57
CA ALA A 13 30.22 52.21 -35.16
C ALA A 13 29.46 50.95 -34.66
N PRO A 14 30.15 49.87 -34.29
CA PRO A 14 31.04 49.01 -35.07
C PRO A 14 30.29 47.78 -35.62
N ALA A 15 30.92 47.04 -36.53
CA ALA A 15 30.46 45.73 -36.99
C ALA A 15 30.24 44.78 -35.80
N ASN A 16 28.99 44.63 -35.35
CA ASN A 16 28.62 43.58 -34.43
C ASN A 16 28.51 42.28 -35.22
N THR A 17 29.47 41.38 -35.02
CA THR A 17 29.34 40.00 -35.48
C THR A 17 28.18 39.38 -34.71
N ARG A 18 26.97 39.52 -35.25
CA ARG A 18 25.79 38.81 -34.79
C ARG A 18 26.03 37.34 -35.08
N VAL A 19 26.65 36.64 -34.14
CA VAL A 19 26.52 35.18 -34.07
C VAL A 19 25.03 34.95 -33.91
N ALA A 20 24.38 34.58 -35.01
CA ALA A 20 22.98 34.23 -35.02
C ALA A 20 22.85 32.96 -34.18
N GLU A 21 22.56 33.12 -32.89
CA GLU A 21 22.13 32.04 -32.03
C GLU A 21 20.78 31.57 -32.58
N THR A 22 20.80 30.57 -33.46
CA THR A 22 19.58 29.86 -33.82
C THR A 22 19.12 29.15 -32.55
N PRO A 23 17.96 29.49 -31.97
CA PRO A 23 17.48 28.79 -30.78
C PRO A 23 17.22 27.34 -31.19
N VAL A 24 18.07 26.43 -30.72
CA VAL A 24 17.89 25.01 -30.92
C VAL A 24 16.61 24.60 -30.21
N SER A 25 15.53 24.53 -30.98
CA SER A 25 14.25 24.03 -30.50
C SER A 25 14.43 22.54 -30.21
N VAL A 26 14.44 22.21 -28.92
CA VAL A 26 14.49 20.83 -28.42
C VAL A 26 13.38 19.98 -29.04
N PHE A 27 12.23 20.61 -29.30
CA PHE A 27 11.07 20.03 -29.98
C PHE A 27 11.28 19.76 -31.47
N GLY A 28 12.17 20.51 -32.15
CA GLY A 28 12.51 20.32 -33.56
C GLY A 28 13.42 19.11 -33.79
N TRP A 29 14.40 18.90 -32.91
CA TRP A 29 15.25 17.69 -32.93
C TRP A 29 14.45 16.42 -32.61
N LEU A 30 13.36 16.57 -31.84
CA LEU A 30 12.51 15.48 -31.42
C LEU A 30 11.47 15.05 -32.48
N GLN A 31 11.23 15.86 -33.53
CA GLN A 31 10.29 15.60 -34.65
C GLN A 31 8.97 14.88 -34.25
N LEU A 32 8.46 15.14 -33.05
CA LEU A 32 7.38 14.35 -32.46
C LEU A 32 6.02 14.64 -33.11
N PHE A 33 5.88 15.82 -33.72
CA PHE A 33 4.63 16.35 -34.27
C PHE A 33 4.44 16.12 -35.78
N ASN A 34 5.31 15.33 -36.42
CA ASN A 34 5.12 14.97 -37.82
C ASN A 34 3.94 13.99 -37.93
N SER A 35 2.99 14.19 -38.86
CA SER A 35 1.79 13.33 -39.00
C SER A 35 2.11 11.84 -39.16
N ARG A 36 3.33 11.53 -39.62
CA ARG A 36 3.86 10.16 -39.75
C ARG A 36 4.18 9.49 -38.40
N ASN A 37 4.49 10.23 -37.35
CA ASN A 37 4.98 9.70 -36.07
C ASN A 37 3.93 9.71 -34.95
N LEU A 38 2.72 10.21 -35.23
CA LEU A 38 1.64 10.40 -34.26
C LEU A 38 1.22 9.09 -33.56
N GLY A 39 1.32 7.94 -34.25
CA GLY A 39 1.06 6.64 -33.63
C GLY A 39 2.06 6.28 -32.52
N LEU A 40 3.35 6.55 -32.74
CA LEU A 40 4.40 6.26 -31.75
C LEU A 40 4.29 7.18 -30.53
N THR A 41 3.89 8.43 -30.72
CA THR A 41 3.73 9.38 -29.61
C THR A 41 2.55 9.01 -28.72
N VAL A 42 1.43 8.60 -29.33
CA VAL A 42 0.26 8.09 -28.59
C VAL A 42 0.61 6.80 -27.84
N LEU A 43 1.35 5.89 -28.47
CA LEU A 43 1.82 4.67 -27.82
C LEU A 43 2.70 4.98 -26.60
N LEU A 44 3.68 5.88 -26.75
CA LEU A 44 4.54 6.31 -25.65
C LEU A 44 3.73 6.92 -24.50
N ALA A 45 2.78 7.81 -24.82
CA ALA A 45 1.90 8.43 -23.83
C ALA A 45 1.04 7.37 -23.12
N ALA A 46 0.51 6.37 -23.83
CA ALA A 46 -0.26 5.29 -23.26
C ALA A 46 0.58 4.42 -22.31
N VAL A 47 1.83 4.11 -22.65
CA VAL A 47 2.76 3.37 -21.79
C VAL A 47 3.07 4.18 -20.52
N MET A 48 3.35 5.47 -20.65
CA MET A 48 3.60 6.36 -19.50
C MET A 48 2.37 6.43 -18.58
N ALA A 49 1.17 6.56 -19.14
CA ALA A 49 -0.07 6.55 -18.37
C ALA A 49 -0.29 5.21 -17.64
N SER A 50 -0.02 4.08 -18.32
CA SER A 50 -0.10 2.75 -17.72
C SER A 50 0.88 2.58 -16.55
N ALA A 51 2.14 3.03 -16.71
CA ALA A 51 3.13 3.00 -15.65
C ALA A 51 2.69 3.80 -14.41
N LEU A 52 2.17 5.02 -14.62
CA LEU A 52 1.63 5.84 -13.54
C LEU A 52 0.40 5.21 -12.87
N ALA A 53 -0.49 4.58 -13.65
CA ALA A 53 -1.66 3.89 -13.13
C ALA A 53 -1.27 2.69 -12.24
N ILE A 54 -0.26 1.92 -12.64
CA ILE A 54 0.28 0.81 -11.84
C ILE A 54 0.88 1.32 -10.54
N VAL A 55 1.70 2.38 -10.59
CA VAL A 55 2.31 2.99 -9.40
C VAL A 55 1.23 3.50 -8.44
N ASN A 56 0.21 4.19 -8.96
CA ASN A 56 -0.92 4.67 -8.16
C ASN A 56 -1.71 3.52 -7.52
N THR A 57 -1.90 2.43 -8.25
CA THR A 57 -2.56 1.21 -7.74
C THR A 57 -1.73 0.56 -6.62
N SER A 58 -0.41 0.49 -6.79
CA SER A 58 0.52 0.01 -5.76
C SER A 58 0.52 0.90 -4.51
N PHE A 59 0.42 2.22 -4.68
CA PHE A 59 0.34 3.16 -3.57
C PHE A 59 -0.96 3.01 -2.78
N LYS A 60 -2.11 2.92 -3.47
CA LYS A 60 -3.41 2.65 -2.84
C LYS A 60 -3.46 1.29 -2.15
N SER A 61 -2.79 0.28 -2.73
CA SER A 61 -2.67 -1.04 -2.12
C SER A 61 -2.08 -0.93 -0.71
N ARG A 62 -1.02 -0.11 -0.51
CA ARG A 62 -0.44 0.06 0.83
C ARG A 62 -1.39 0.68 1.86
N THR A 63 -2.28 1.59 1.45
CA THR A 63 -3.20 2.27 2.38
C THR A 63 -4.42 1.42 2.71
N VAL A 64 -5.06 0.79 1.71
CA VAL A 64 -6.21 -0.10 1.92
C VAL A 64 -5.80 -1.35 2.69
N PHE A 65 -4.59 -1.85 2.45
CA PHE A 65 -4.06 -2.99 3.18
C PHE A 65 -3.74 -2.67 4.64
N HIS A 66 -3.37 -1.43 4.96
CA HIS A 66 -3.09 -1.00 6.33
C HIS A 66 -4.36 -1.02 7.20
N GLU A 67 -5.49 -0.54 6.67
CA GLU A 67 -6.77 -0.59 7.40
C GLU A 67 -7.24 -2.02 7.62
N LEU A 68 -7.14 -2.87 6.59
CA LEU A 68 -7.42 -4.30 6.71
C LEU A 68 -6.50 -5.00 7.73
N GLN A 69 -5.21 -4.64 7.75
CA GLN A 69 -4.24 -5.16 8.72
C GLN A 69 -4.57 -4.72 10.15
N LYS A 70 -5.04 -3.49 10.35
CA LYS A 70 -5.43 -2.98 11.67
C LYS A 70 -6.61 -3.77 12.25
N LEU A 71 -7.68 -3.95 11.47
CA LEU A 71 -8.83 -4.74 11.91
C LEU A 71 -8.46 -6.21 12.18
N ARG A 72 -7.56 -6.78 11.38
CA ARG A 72 -7.04 -8.13 11.62
C ARG A 72 -6.21 -8.23 12.90
N ALA A 73 -5.41 -7.22 13.23
CA ALA A 73 -4.64 -7.20 14.46
C ALA A 73 -5.56 -7.19 15.69
N GLU A 74 -6.62 -6.39 15.66
CA GLU A 74 -7.63 -6.34 16.73
C GLU A 74 -8.37 -7.67 16.90
N SER A 75 -8.81 -8.29 15.80
CA SER A 75 -9.41 -9.63 15.84
C SER A 75 -8.46 -10.67 16.45
N ASN A 76 -7.19 -10.63 16.07
CA ASN A 76 -6.20 -11.59 16.57
C ASN A 76 -5.94 -11.41 18.08
N GLU A 77 -5.99 -10.18 18.59
CA GLU A 77 -5.89 -9.91 20.02
C GLU A 77 -7.08 -10.51 20.80
N LEU A 78 -8.30 -10.38 20.27
CA LEU A 78 -9.49 -10.98 20.85
C LEU A 78 -9.44 -12.52 20.84
N ASP A 79 -8.97 -13.12 19.75
CA ASP A 79 -8.83 -14.58 19.63
C ASP A 79 -7.84 -15.13 20.67
N VAL A 80 -6.74 -14.40 20.94
CA VAL A 80 -5.79 -14.75 22.01
C VAL A 80 -6.46 -14.70 23.38
N GLN A 81 -7.21 -13.64 23.68
CA GLN A 81 -7.94 -13.53 24.95
C GLN A 81 -8.96 -14.65 25.13
N GLN A 82 -9.69 -15.01 24.06
CA GLN A 82 -10.61 -16.15 24.09
C GLN A 82 -9.87 -17.46 24.35
N GLY A 83 -8.72 -17.69 23.71
CA GLY A 83 -7.89 -18.86 23.97
C GLY A 83 -7.47 -18.96 25.44
N GLN A 84 -7.06 -17.84 26.04
CA GLN A 84 -6.70 -17.80 27.45
C GLN A 84 -7.89 -18.12 28.36
N LEU A 85 -9.05 -17.50 28.11
CA LEU A 85 -10.28 -17.77 28.87
C LEU A 85 -10.74 -19.23 28.74
N LEU A 86 -10.57 -19.85 27.57
CA LEU A 86 -10.90 -21.27 27.38
C LEU A 86 -9.98 -22.18 28.17
N ILE A 87 -8.69 -21.86 28.30
CA ILE A 87 -7.77 -22.62 29.16
C ILE A 87 -8.17 -22.47 30.63
N GLU A 88 -8.49 -21.25 31.06
CA GLU A 88 -9.01 -20.99 32.41
C GLU A 88 -10.31 -21.79 32.66
N GLN A 89 -11.26 -21.76 31.73
CA GLN A 89 -12.51 -22.53 31.82
C GLN A 89 -12.29 -24.04 31.76
N SER A 90 -11.35 -24.54 30.96
CA SER A 90 -11.05 -25.98 30.92
C SER A 90 -10.46 -26.47 32.24
N THR A 91 -9.78 -25.58 32.98
CA THR A 91 -9.18 -25.88 34.29
C THR A 91 -10.22 -25.86 35.41
N PHE A 92 -11.24 -24.99 35.35
CA PHE A 92 -12.24 -24.82 36.42
C PHE A 92 -13.66 -25.35 36.11
N GLY A 93 -14.00 -25.51 34.83
CA GLY A 93 -15.39 -25.50 34.36
C GLY A 93 -16.10 -26.86 34.32
N LEU A 94 -15.38 -27.98 34.35
CA LEU A 94 -15.98 -29.31 34.19
C LEU A 94 -15.86 -30.18 35.44
N GLU A 95 -14.73 -30.13 36.16
CA GLU A 95 -14.46 -31.11 37.21
C GLU A 95 -15.07 -30.69 38.56
N GLY A 96 -14.79 -29.48 39.04
CA GLY A 96 -15.21 -29.04 40.38
C GLY A 96 -16.72 -28.95 40.59
N ARG A 97 -17.49 -28.51 39.59
CA ARG A 97 -18.96 -28.38 39.72
C ARG A 97 -19.69 -29.71 39.67
N ILE A 98 -19.21 -30.67 38.89
CA ILE A 98 -19.82 -32.00 38.79
C ILE A 98 -19.50 -32.79 40.05
N GLU A 99 -18.26 -32.73 40.53
CA GLU A 99 -17.84 -33.36 41.78
C GLU A 99 -18.65 -32.83 42.97
N GLN A 100 -18.78 -31.51 43.09
CA GLN A 100 -19.52 -30.90 44.20
C GLN A 100 -21.00 -31.28 44.17
N LYS A 101 -21.61 -31.35 42.98
CA LYS A 101 -23.01 -31.79 42.83
C LYS A 101 -23.17 -33.30 43.10
N ALA A 102 -22.19 -34.12 42.75
CA ALA A 102 -22.18 -35.55 43.06
C ALA A 102 -22.01 -35.83 44.56
N MET A 103 -21.19 -35.04 45.24
CA MET A 103 -21.04 -35.11 46.70
C MET A 103 -22.31 -34.59 47.41
N ASP A 104 -22.80 -33.41 47.05
CA ASP A 104 -23.88 -32.75 47.78
C ASP A 104 -25.27 -33.35 47.49
N GLU A 105 -25.54 -33.76 46.24
CA GLU A 105 -26.88 -34.18 45.81
C GLU A 105 -27.02 -35.71 45.71
N LEU A 106 -25.90 -36.43 45.48
CA LEU A 106 -25.88 -37.88 45.34
C LEU A 106 -25.14 -38.60 46.49
N ASP A 107 -24.62 -37.86 47.48
CA ASP A 107 -23.86 -38.39 48.63
C ASP A 107 -22.69 -39.30 48.21
N MET A 108 -22.13 -39.03 47.02
CA MET A 108 -21.03 -39.84 46.47
C MET A 108 -19.73 -39.52 47.21
N THR A 109 -19.02 -40.56 47.65
CA THR A 109 -17.71 -40.46 48.29
C THR A 109 -16.67 -41.19 47.46
N LEU A 110 -15.42 -40.70 47.46
CA LEU A 110 -14.34 -41.41 46.78
C LEU A 110 -14.10 -42.76 47.48
N PRO A 111 -14.19 -43.89 46.76
CA PRO A 111 -13.94 -45.20 47.33
C PRO A 111 -12.46 -45.39 47.65
N ASP A 112 -12.18 -46.03 48.79
CA ASP A 112 -10.83 -46.42 49.18
C ASP A 112 -10.21 -47.39 48.16
N TRP A 113 -8.90 -47.31 47.96
CA TRP A 113 -8.13 -48.11 47.00
C TRP A 113 -8.34 -49.61 47.15
N SER A 114 -8.70 -50.05 48.37
CA SER A 114 -9.04 -51.43 48.70
C SER A 114 -10.35 -51.95 48.08
N ARG A 115 -11.21 -51.07 47.56
CA ARG A 115 -12.56 -51.43 47.04
C ARG A 115 -12.67 -51.37 45.52
N ILE A 116 -11.59 -51.06 44.79
CA ILE A 116 -11.61 -50.97 43.33
C ILE A 116 -11.41 -52.36 42.73
N ILE A 117 -12.42 -52.87 42.02
CA ILE A 117 -12.39 -54.18 41.35
C ILE A 117 -12.32 -53.96 39.83
N MET A 118 -11.23 -54.40 39.20
CA MET A 118 -11.05 -54.26 37.75
C MET A 118 -11.71 -55.42 37.01
N VAL A 119 -12.78 -55.13 36.28
CA VAL A 119 -13.46 -56.11 35.43
C VAL A 119 -12.78 -56.13 34.06
N ARG A 120 -12.12 -57.23 33.73
CA ARG A 120 -11.58 -57.48 32.39
C ARG A 120 -12.71 -57.98 31.51
N HIS A 121 -13.04 -57.22 30.46
CA HIS A 121 -13.87 -57.74 29.39
C HIS A 121 -13.01 -58.57 28.44
N GLU A 122 -13.47 -59.79 28.17
CA GLU A 122 -12.91 -60.77 27.25
C GLU A 122 -13.62 -60.75 25.90
#